data_AF-A0A518AQY9-F1
#
_entry.id   AF-A0A518AQY9-F1
#
_cell.length_a   1.000
_cell.length_b   1.000
_cell.length_c   1.000
_cell.angle_alpha   90.00
_cell.angle_beta   90.00
_cell.angle_gamma   90.00
#
_symmetry.space_group_name_H-M   'P 1'
#
loop_
_entity.id
_entity.type
_entity.pdbx_description
1 polymer ?
#
loop_
_entity_poly.entity_id
_entity_poly.type
_entity_poly.pdbx_seq_one_letter_code
_entity_poly.pdbx_strand_id
1 'polypeptide(L)'
;MIHLYDNQRKRRRHDQRGMALLLCLFVVFIVSSLILNVITTETLQYSVARNVHDYQRAIYLANAGVHHVCAELEADNAWRGTVTDGSYPANNTYSATASDGTDGDVDIVSTGVSGNVTRTVEATVEL
;
A
#
# COMPACT_ATOMS: atom_id res chain seq x y z
N MET A 1 26.85 -64.42 -30.48
CA MET A 1 25.57 -63.71 -30.19
C MET A 1 25.69 -62.59 -29.14
N ILE A 2 26.77 -62.49 -28.36
CA ILE A 2 26.93 -61.48 -27.29
C ILE A 2 27.39 -60.09 -27.81
N HIS A 3 28.08 -60.03 -28.95
CA HIS A 3 28.62 -58.77 -29.51
C HIS A 3 27.56 -57.78 -30.07
N LEU A 4 26.33 -58.23 -30.37
CA LEU A 4 25.27 -57.36 -30.89
C LEU A 4 24.56 -56.55 -29.80
N TYR A 5 24.59 -57.01 -28.54
CA TYR A 5 23.94 -56.33 -27.42
C TYR A 5 24.69 -55.08 -26.95
N ASP A 6 26.03 -55.07 -27.08
CA ASP A 6 26.85 -53.98 -26.54
C ASP A 6 26.78 -52.70 -27.42
N ASN A 7 26.60 -52.87 -28.74
CA ASN A 7 26.51 -51.75 -29.67
C ASN A 7 25.18 -50.99 -29.56
N GLN A 8 24.10 -51.66 -29.12
CA GLN A 8 22.80 -50.99 -28.87
C GLN A 8 22.82 -50.10 -27.61
N ARG A 9 23.61 -50.43 -26.59
CA ARG A 9 23.77 -49.58 -25.39
C ARG A 9 24.50 -48.26 -25.68
N LYS A 10 25.51 -48.28 -26.57
CA LYS A 10 26.26 -47.06 -26.95
C LYS A 10 25.41 -46.07 -27.74
N ARG A 11 24.54 -46.52 -28.65
CA ARG A 11 23.62 -45.63 -29.38
C ARG A 11 22.58 -44.98 -28.46
N ARG A 12 21.98 -45.73 -27.52
CA ARG A 12 21.02 -45.17 -26.54
C ARG A 12 21.62 -44.10 -25.64
N ARG A 13 22.90 -44.23 -25.24
CA ARG A 13 23.59 -43.21 -24.43
C ARG A 13 23.88 -41.90 -25.17
N HIS A 14 23.93 -41.92 -26.51
CA HIS A 14 24.15 -40.71 -27.31
C HIS A 14 22.84 -39.92 -27.47
N ASP A 15 21.71 -40.59 -27.68
CA ASP A 15 20.37 -39.96 -27.77
C ASP A 15 19.91 -39.35 -26.44
N GLN A 16 20.30 -39.94 -25.30
CA GLN A 16 19.94 -39.41 -23.98
C GLN A 16 20.57 -38.03 -23.67
N ARG A 17 21.65 -37.65 -24.36
CA ARG A 17 22.33 -36.36 -24.13
C ARG A 17 21.52 -35.18 -24.65
N GLY A 18 20.83 -35.34 -25.79
CA GLY A 18 19.95 -34.30 -26.34
C GLY A 18 18.72 -34.07 -25.45
N MET A 19 18.11 -35.16 -24.98
CA MET A 19 16.97 -35.11 -24.06
C MET A 19 17.34 -34.49 -22.71
N ALA A 20 18.52 -34.79 -22.17
CA ALA A 20 19.00 -34.20 -20.91
C ALA A 20 19.16 -32.67 -21.02
N LEU A 21 19.64 -32.17 -22.17
CA LEU A 21 19.78 -30.74 -22.42
C LEU A 21 18.41 -30.05 -22.53
N LEU A 22 17.47 -30.65 -23.26
CA LEU A 22 16.10 -30.13 -23.36
C LEU A 22 15.40 -30.09 -21.99
N LEU A 23 15.59 -31.13 -21.17
CA LEU A 23 15.04 -31.18 -19.81
C LEU A 23 15.67 -30.09 -18.94
N CYS A 24 16.99 -29.91 -19.01
CA CYS A 24 17.67 -28.83 -18.28
C CYS A 24 17.13 -27.45 -18.70
N LEU A 25 17.00 -27.19 -20.00
CA LEU A 25 16.49 -25.91 -20.50
C LEU A 25 15.03 -25.69 -20.08
N PHE A 26 14.22 -26.74 -20.09
CA PHE A 26 12.84 -26.70 -19.62
C PHE A 26 12.76 -26.37 -18.12
N VAL A 27 13.60 -26.99 -17.29
CA VAL A 27 13.67 -26.69 -15.85
C VAL A 27 14.13 -25.24 -15.63
N VAL A 28 15.17 -24.79 -16.33
CA VAL A 28 15.65 -23.40 -16.23
C VAL A 28 14.56 -22.41 -16.65
N PHE A 29 13.79 -22.73 -17.69
CA PHE A 29 12.68 -21.90 -18.14
C PHE A 29 11.57 -21.80 -17.08
N ILE A 30 11.17 -22.92 -16.48
CA ILE A 30 10.15 -22.93 -15.41
C ILE A 30 10.64 -22.12 -14.21
N VAL A 31 11.88 -22.35 -13.75
CA VAL A 31 12.45 -21.65 -12.60
C VAL A 31 12.55 -20.15 -12.88
N SER A 32 12.99 -19.76 -14.07
CA SER A 32 13.08 -18.34 -14.46
C SER A 32 11.71 -17.67 -14.50
N SER A 33 10.69 -18.34 -15.06
CA SER A 33 9.31 -17.85 -15.06
C SER A 33 8.76 -17.68 -13.64
N LEU A 34 9.04 -18.64 -12.75
CA LEU A 34 8.61 -18.56 -11.35
C LEU A 34 9.26 -17.36 -10.65
N ILE A 35 10.58 -17.15 -10.84
CA ILE A 35 11.29 -16.01 -10.26
C ILE A 35 10.71 -14.68 -10.76
N LEU A 36 10.45 -14.55 -12.07
CA LEU A 36 9.87 -13.33 -12.63
C LEU A 36 8.48 -13.03 -12.05
N ASN A 37 7.65 -14.06 -11.88
CA ASN A 37 6.33 -13.92 -11.26
C ASN A 37 6.43 -13.47 -9.80
N VAL A 38 7.37 -14.03 -9.03
CA VAL A 38 7.60 -13.63 -7.64
C VAL A 38 8.05 -12.17 -7.56
N ILE A 39 9.06 -11.77 -8.34
CA ILE A 39 9.56 -10.37 -8.34
C ILE A 39 8.45 -9.38 -8.70
N THR A 40 7.64 -9.70 -9.71
CA THR A 40 6.52 -8.85 -10.14
C THR A 40 5.47 -8.74 -9.03
N THR A 41 5.15 -9.85 -8.38
CA THR A 41 4.16 -9.88 -7.29
C THR A 41 4.63 -9.08 -6.08
N GLU A 42 5.88 -9.25 -5.65
CA GLU A 42 6.46 -8.51 -4.53
C GLU A 42 6.49 -7.00 -4.80
N THR A 43 6.84 -6.61 -6.03
CA THR A 43 6.84 -5.19 -6.43
C THR A 43 5.44 -4.57 -6.34
N LEU A 44 4.41 -5.32 -6.76
CA LEU A 44 3.01 -4.88 -6.63
C LEU A 44 2.58 -4.80 -5.17
N GLN A 45 2.88 -5.82 -4.36
CA GLN A 45 2.54 -5.83 -2.94
C GLN A 45 3.19 -4.67 -2.19
N TYR A 46 4.44 -4.35 -2.47
CA TYR A 46 5.13 -3.22 -1.86
C TYR A 46 4.46 -1.87 -2.20
N SER A 47 4.08 -1.68 -3.46
CA SER A 47 3.35 -0.47 -3.89
C SER A 47 2.00 -0.34 -3.19
N VAL A 48 1.24 -1.43 -3.12
CA VAL A 48 -0.05 -1.47 -2.41
C VAL A 48 0.15 -1.18 -0.92
N ALA A 49 1.13 -1.81 -0.27
CA ALA A 49 1.40 -1.62 1.15
C ALA A 49 1.73 -0.16 1.47
N ARG A 50 2.55 0.50 0.63
CA ARG A 50 2.87 1.92 0.80
C ARG A 50 1.62 2.80 0.67
N ASN A 51 0.79 2.55 -0.35
CA ASN A 51 -0.43 3.32 -0.56
C ASN A 51 -1.42 3.14 0.62
N VAL A 52 -1.55 1.92 1.14
CA VAL A 52 -2.41 1.63 2.30
C VAL A 52 -1.87 2.33 3.55
N HIS A 53 -0.56 2.31 3.78
CA HIS A 53 0.06 2.99 4.90
C HIS A 53 -0.18 4.51 4.84
N ASP A 54 0.10 5.14 3.70
CA ASP A 54 -0.10 6.59 3.52
C ASP A 54 -1.58 6.96 3.63
N TYR A 55 -2.47 6.12 3.11
CA TYR A 55 -3.91 6.26 3.25
C TYR A 55 -4.36 6.25 4.72
N GLN A 56 -3.96 5.22 5.47
CA GLN A 56 -4.35 5.08 6.88
C GLN A 56 -3.82 6.25 7.69
N ARG A 57 -2.56 6.64 7.45
CA ARG A 57 -1.92 7.75 8.15
C ARG A 57 -2.62 9.08 7.87
N ALA A 58 -3.00 9.37 6.62
CA ALA A 58 -3.75 10.58 6.28
C ALA A 58 -5.11 10.64 7.01
N ILE A 59 -5.82 9.51 7.13
CA ILE A 59 -7.07 9.44 7.91
C ILE A 59 -6.82 9.64 9.41
N TYR A 60 -5.79 9.01 9.97
CA TYR A 60 -5.44 9.21 11.38
C TYR A 60 -5.13 10.68 11.70
N LEU A 61 -4.41 11.36 10.82
CA LEU A 61 -4.12 12.79 10.95
C LEU A 61 -5.40 13.64 10.83
N ALA A 62 -6.29 13.33 9.90
CA ALA A 62 -7.58 14.01 9.79
C ALA A 62 -8.41 13.84 11.08
N ASN A 63 -8.50 12.61 11.62
CA ASN A 63 -9.21 12.37 12.88
C ASN A 63 -8.56 13.11 14.07
N ALA A 64 -7.23 13.18 14.11
CA ALA A 64 -6.52 13.96 15.13
C ALA A 64 -6.92 15.46 15.06
N GLY A 65 -7.08 16.01 13.86
CA GLY A 65 -7.57 17.38 13.67
C GLY A 65 -9.00 17.57 14.16
N VAL A 66 -9.90 16.60 13.94
CA VAL A 66 -11.26 16.65 14.49
C VAL A 66 -11.21 16.68 16.02
N HIS A 67 -10.43 15.79 16.64
CA HIS A 67 -10.30 15.77 18.10
C HIS A 67 -9.68 17.04 18.68
N HIS A 68 -8.75 17.68 17.97
CA HIS A 68 -8.19 18.95 18.38
C HIS A 68 -9.26 20.06 18.36
N VAL A 69 -10.06 20.13 17.30
CA VAL A 69 -11.20 21.05 17.25
C VAL A 69 -12.20 20.77 18.37
N CYS A 70 -12.55 19.50 18.63
CA CYS A 70 -13.42 19.15 19.75
C CYS A 70 -12.86 19.65 21.09
N ALA A 71 -11.55 19.59 21.31
CA ALA A 71 -10.93 20.08 22.54
C ALA A 71 -11.01 21.62 22.67
N GLU A 72 -10.85 22.35 21.56
CA GLU A 72 -11.06 23.81 21.54
C GLU A 72 -12.53 24.16 21.82
N LEU A 73 -13.48 23.42 21.23
CA LEU A 73 -14.91 23.60 21.47
C LEU A 73 -15.34 23.24 22.90
N GLU A 74 -14.68 22.26 23.55
CA GLU A 74 -14.93 21.92 24.95
C GLU A 74 -14.42 23.03 25.90
N ALA A 75 -13.36 23.74 25.52
CA ALA A 75 -12.84 24.87 26.27
C ALA A 75 -13.67 26.15 26.05
N ASP A 76 -14.15 26.37 24.82
CA ASP A 76 -15.03 27.49 24.44
C ASP A 76 -16.04 27.05 23.37
N ASN A 77 -17.30 26.85 23.78
CA ASN A 77 -18.38 26.43 22.87
C ASN A 77 -18.64 27.43 21.72
N ALA A 78 -18.26 28.71 21.88
CA ALA A 78 -18.39 29.73 20.84
C ALA A 78 -17.20 29.76 19.87
N TRP A 79 -16.16 28.94 20.10
CA TRP A 79 -14.97 28.93 19.27
C TRP A 79 -15.27 28.51 17.84
N ARG A 80 -14.85 29.32 16.88
CA ARG A 80 -14.86 29.01 15.45
C ARG A 80 -13.52 29.43 14.87
N GLY A 81 -12.82 28.50 14.25
CA GLY A 81 -11.47 28.77 13.76
C GLY A 81 -10.85 27.57 13.09
N THR A 82 -9.58 27.73 12.76
CA THR A 82 -8.77 26.67 12.14
C THR A 82 -7.62 26.31 13.06
N VAL A 83 -7.47 25.03 13.36
CA VAL A 83 -6.27 24.45 13.98
C VAL A 83 -5.43 23.76 12.93
N THR A 84 -4.11 23.88 13.05
CA THR A 84 -3.16 23.21 12.15
C THR A 84 -2.04 22.59 12.96
N ASP A 85 -1.51 21.47 12.47
CA ASP A 85 -0.30 20.87 13.01
C ASP A 85 0.91 21.28 12.16
N GLY A 86 1.83 22.02 12.79
CA GLY A 86 3.06 22.48 12.15
C GLY A 86 2.82 23.42 10.95
N SER A 87 3.50 23.13 9.84
CA SER A 87 3.46 23.94 8.61
C SER A 87 2.56 23.29 7.55
N TYR A 88 1.26 23.19 7.81
CA TYR A 88 0.30 22.70 6.81
C TYR A 88 0.36 23.53 5.51
N PRO A 89 0.32 22.93 4.30
CA PRO A 89 0.19 21.50 3.99
C PRO A 89 1.56 20.81 3.77
N ALA A 90 2.34 20.63 4.83
CA ALA A 90 3.53 19.77 4.79
C ALA A 90 3.16 18.29 4.91
N ASN A 91 4.11 17.41 4.57
CA ASN A 91 3.94 15.98 4.75
C ASN A 91 3.74 15.64 6.23
N ASN A 92 2.80 14.74 6.54
CA ASN A 92 2.41 14.33 7.89
C ASN A 92 1.84 15.47 8.75
N THR A 93 1.02 16.33 8.15
CA THR A 93 0.32 17.40 8.86
C THR A 93 -1.19 17.29 8.68
N TYR A 94 -1.94 18.04 9.49
CA TYR A 94 -3.37 18.23 9.30
C TYR A 94 -3.76 19.70 9.46
N SER A 95 -4.95 20.02 8.94
CA SER A 95 -5.66 21.27 9.16
C SER A 95 -7.12 20.96 9.41
N ALA A 96 -7.70 21.49 10.48
CA ALA A 96 -9.11 21.30 10.80
C ALA A 96 -9.77 22.64 11.09
N THR A 97 -10.96 22.84 10.56
CA THR A 97 -11.73 24.07 10.70
C THR A 97 -13.09 23.77 11.29
N ALA A 98 -13.51 24.54 12.29
CA ALA A 98 -14.88 24.58 12.78
C ALA A 98 -15.64 25.75 12.18
N SER A 99 -16.86 25.49 11.75
CA SER A 99 -17.83 26.48 11.28
C SER A 99 -19.21 26.19 11.87
N ASP A 100 -20.04 27.22 11.98
CA ASP A 100 -21.43 27.02 12.39
C ASP A 100 -22.18 26.16 11.37
N GLY A 101 -22.84 25.12 11.88
CA GLY A 101 -23.72 24.22 11.14
C GLY A 101 -25.18 24.67 11.21
N THR A 102 -26.10 23.73 10.96
CA THR A 102 -27.54 23.98 11.05
C THR A 102 -28.03 23.75 12.49
N ASP A 103 -29.10 24.43 12.91
CA ASP A 103 -29.78 24.19 14.21
C ASP A 103 -28.91 24.32 15.48
N GLY A 104 -27.79 25.04 15.41
CA GLY A 104 -26.88 25.27 16.55
C GLY A 104 -25.73 24.26 16.64
N ASP A 105 -25.66 23.32 15.70
CA ASP A 105 -24.53 22.40 15.58
C ASP A 105 -23.27 23.09 15.07
N VAL A 106 -22.13 22.43 15.26
CA VAL A 106 -20.84 22.84 14.71
C VAL A 106 -20.35 21.82 13.70
N ASP A 107 -20.12 22.27 12.47
CA ASP A 107 -19.51 21.46 11.43
C ASP A 107 -17.99 21.59 11.48
N ILE A 108 -17.32 20.45 11.50
CA ILE A 108 -15.88 20.31 11.57
C ILE A 108 -15.40 19.65 10.29
N VAL A 109 -14.56 20.35 9.54
CA VAL A 109 -13.89 19.81 8.34
C VAL A 109 -12.40 19.69 8.64
N SER A 110 -11.90 18.45 8.67
CA SER A 110 -10.50 18.17 8.95
C SER A 110 -9.82 17.45 7.79
N THR A 111 -8.69 17.98 7.33
CA THR A 111 -7.88 17.43 6.26
C THR A 111 -6.52 16.98 6.78
N GLY A 112 -6.19 15.70 6.60
CA GLY A 112 -4.88 15.12 6.90
C GLY A 112 -4.10 14.79 5.62
N VAL A 113 -2.79 15.03 5.64
CA VAL A 113 -1.88 14.85 4.50
C VAL A 113 -0.74 13.90 4.90
N SER A 114 -0.57 12.81 4.15
CA SER A 114 0.55 11.87 4.31
C SER A 114 1.05 11.41 2.93
N GLY A 115 2.33 11.68 2.66
CA GLY A 115 2.93 11.44 1.35
C GLY A 115 2.21 12.24 0.27
N ASN A 116 1.70 11.53 -0.74
CA ASN A 116 0.88 12.10 -1.82
C ASN A 116 -0.63 11.89 -1.60
N VAL A 117 -1.03 11.43 -0.41
CA VAL A 117 -2.42 11.13 -0.08
C VAL A 117 -2.96 12.21 0.85
N THR A 118 -4.09 12.78 0.45
CA THR A 118 -4.88 13.71 1.26
C THR A 118 -6.21 13.09 1.57
N ARG A 119 -6.65 13.20 2.83
CA ARG A 119 -7.95 12.69 3.29
C ARG A 119 -8.65 13.76 4.09
N THR A 120 -9.95 13.87 3.87
CA THR A 120 -10.82 14.79 4.60
C THR A 120 -11.83 13.97 5.39
N VAL A 121 -12.03 14.36 6.65
CA VAL A 121 -13.06 13.86 7.54
C VAL A 121 -13.93 15.04 7.89
N GLU A 122 -15.24 14.83 7.76
CA GLU A 122 -16.26 15.79 8.15
C GLU A 122 -17.01 15.21 9.34
N ALA A 123 -17.23 16.03 10.36
CA ALA A 123 -17.95 15.66 11.56
C ALA A 123 -18.84 16.83 11.99
N THR A 124 -20.06 16.52 12.43
CA THR A 124 -20.98 17.50 13.00
C THR A 124 -21.13 17.19 14.48
N VAL A 125 -21.03 18.22 15.32
CA VAL A 125 -21.09 18.11 16.78
C VAL A 125 -22.21 19.01 17.29
N GLU A 126 -23.13 18.42 18.05
CA GLU A 126 -24.15 19.12 18.82
C GLU A 126 -23.53 19.60 20.15
N LEU A 127 -23.74 20.87 20.50
CA LEU A 127 -23.18 21.53 21.69
C LEU A 127 -24.11 21.51 22.91
#